data_AF-A0A6C0IL67-F1
#
_entry.id   AF-A0A6C0IL67-F1
#
_cell.length_a   1.000
_cell.length_b   1.000
_cell.length_c   1.000
_cell.angle_alpha   90.00
_cell.angle_beta   90.00
_cell.angle_gamma   90.00
#
_symmetry.space_group_name_H-M   'P 1'
#
loop_
_entity.id
_entity.type
_entity.pdbx_description
1 polymer ?
#
loop_
_entity_poly.entity_id
_entity_poly.type
_entity_poly.pdbx_seq_one_letter_code
_entity_poly.pdbx_strand_id
1 'polypeptide(L)'
;MLWLTYAIASIFLMGAFNVFLQATKDTIPKEFHYTHIYLCCILVLAGILGGISLICYQVLYPNALSELCNDCFTPYYMIVTIPAMLLFTSLITNTLALAQGGGIAVSIINLNMFFTIFVGTLLFGDKINYRIILAMIVAVVAITIGTYESYRINN
;
A
#
# COMPACT_ATOMS: atom_id res chain seq x y z
N MET A 1 -5.93 15.21 14.74
CA MET A 1 -6.60 13.98 15.18
C MET A 1 -7.42 13.32 14.05
N LEU A 2 -8.09 14.07 13.16
CA LEU A 2 -8.83 13.48 12.02
C LEU A 2 -7.98 12.54 11.13
N TRP A 3 -6.72 12.87 10.88
CA TRP A 3 -5.80 12.02 10.11
C TRP A 3 -5.61 10.62 10.71
N LEU A 4 -5.69 10.49 12.03
CA LEU A 4 -5.54 9.20 12.72
C LEU A 4 -6.72 8.29 12.41
N THR A 5 -7.94 8.83 12.34
CA THR A 5 -9.14 8.06 11.97
C THR A 5 -9.02 7.52 10.55
N TYR A 6 -8.53 8.33 9.60
CA TYR A 6 -8.29 7.86 8.23
C TYR A 6 -7.17 6.81 8.17
N ALA A 7 -6.11 6.96 8.97
CA ALA A 7 -5.05 5.97 9.07
C ALA A 7 -5.57 4.63 9.62
N ILE A 8 -6.37 4.66 10.68
CA ILE A 8 -6.99 3.45 11.26
C ILE A 8 -7.93 2.81 10.25
N ALA A 9 -8.80 3.58 9.59
CA ALA A 9 -9.69 3.06 8.55
C ALA A 9 -8.90 2.43 7.39
N SER A 10 -7.76 3.03 6.99
CA SER A 10 -6.88 2.49 5.97
C SER A 10 -6.29 1.14 6.35
N ILE A 11 -5.93 0.91 7.63
CA ILE A 11 -5.48 -0.40 8.11
C ILE A 11 -6.55 -1.46 7.88
N PHE A 12 -7.81 -1.18 8.20
CA PHE A 12 -8.92 -2.13 7.99
C PHE A 12 -9.18 -2.38 6.51
N LEU A 13 -9.18 -1.34 5.67
CA LEU A 13 -9.38 -1.48 4.23
C LEU A 13 -8.26 -2.29 3.58
N MET A 14 -7.00 -2.05 3.98
CA MET A 14 -5.84 -2.80 3.50
C MET A 14 -5.88 -4.26 3.98
N GLY A 15 -6.32 -4.49 5.21
CA GLY A 15 -6.57 -5.84 5.74
C GLY A 15 -7.61 -6.59 4.91
N ALA A 16 -8.77 -5.97 4.65
CA ALA A 16 -9.81 -6.55 3.81
C ALA A 16 -9.31 -6.83 2.39
N PHE A 17 -8.62 -5.88 1.76
CA PHE A 17 -8.00 -6.04 0.45
C PHE A 17 -7.03 -7.24 0.40
N ASN A 18 -6.16 -7.37 1.40
CA ASN A 18 -5.22 -8.49 1.49
C ASN A 18 -5.91 -9.84 1.70
N VAL A 19 -7.02 -9.90 2.44
CA VAL A 19 -7.82 -11.12 2.60
C VAL A 19 -8.45 -11.53 1.27
N PHE A 20 -9.03 -10.59 0.52
CA PHE A 20 -9.57 -10.88 -0.81
C PHE A 20 -8.46 -11.32 -1.78
N LEU A 21 -7.29 -10.67 -1.73
CA LEU A 21 -6.12 -11.12 -2.50
C LEU A 21 -5.68 -12.51 -2.10
N GLN A 22 -5.68 -12.88 -0.82
CA GLN A 22 -5.31 -14.22 -0.40
C GLN A 22 -6.31 -15.27 -0.91
N ALA A 23 -7.61 -14.97 -0.89
CA ALA A 23 -8.65 -15.83 -1.45
C ALA A 23 -8.51 -16.06 -2.97
N THR A 24 -7.76 -15.19 -3.68
CA THR A 24 -7.47 -15.43 -5.10
C THR A 24 -6.63 -16.67 -5.36
N LYS A 25 -5.85 -17.14 -4.38
CA LYS A 25 -5.08 -18.40 -4.52
C LYS A 25 -5.96 -19.61 -4.82
N ASP A 26 -7.18 -19.60 -4.29
CA ASP A 26 -8.11 -20.74 -4.38
C ASP A 26 -9.10 -20.57 -5.54
N THR A 27 -9.22 -19.36 -6.09
CA THR A 27 -10.24 -19.00 -7.09
C THR A 27 -9.66 -18.65 -8.47
N ILE A 28 -8.40 -18.24 -8.54
CA ILE A 28 -7.71 -17.89 -9.78
C ILE A 28 -6.66 -18.96 -10.10
N PRO A 29 -6.49 -19.37 -11.37
CA PRO A 29 -5.46 -20.34 -11.73
C PRO A 29 -4.06 -19.86 -11.32
N LYS A 30 -3.20 -20.81 -10.90
CA LYS A 30 -1.89 -20.53 -10.27
C LYS A 30 -0.83 -19.95 -11.20
N GLU A 31 -1.10 -19.87 -12.50
CA GLU A 31 -0.11 -19.40 -13.46
C GLU A 31 0.04 -17.87 -13.36
N PHE A 32 1.29 -17.40 -13.37
CA PHE A 32 1.65 -16.00 -13.14
C PHE A 32 0.83 -15.00 -13.96
N HIS A 33 0.54 -15.34 -15.22
CA HIS A 33 -0.17 -14.45 -16.12
C HIS A 33 -1.64 -14.24 -15.71
N TYR A 34 -2.34 -15.24 -15.16
CA TYR A 34 -3.70 -15.06 -14.67
C TYR A 34 -3.75 -14.13 -13.46
N THR A 35 -2.82 -14.30 -12.52
CA THR A 35 -2.69 -13.40 -11.37
C THR A 35 -2.35 -11.98 -11.82
N HIS A 36 -1.45 -11.83 -12.78
CA HIS A 36 -1.07 -10.51 -13.32
C HIS A 36 -2.25 -9.83 -14.03
N ILE A 37 -2.98 -10.55 -14.89
CA ILE A 37 -4.18 -10.04 -15.56
C ILE A 37 -5.23 -9.61 -14.54
N TYR A 38 -5.47 -10.40 -13.50
CA TYR A 38 -6.41 -10.05 -12.43
C TYR A 38 -6.04 -8.75 -11.72
N LEU A 39 -4.75 -8.54 -11.40
CA LEU A 39 -4.30 -7.28 -10.79
C LEU A 39 -4.47 -6.09 -11.73
N CYS A 40 -4.19 -6.27 -13.01
CA CYS A 40 -4.46 -5.25 -14.02
C CYS A 40 -5.96 -4.90 -14.07
N CYS A 41 -6.86 -5.88 -13.95
CA CYS A 41 -8.30 -5.63 -13.85
C CYS A 41 -8.67 -4.81 -12.61
N ILE A 42 -8.11 -5.13 -11.43
CA ILE A 42 -8.32 -4.34 -10.20
C ILE A 42 -7.86 -2.89 -10.42
N LEU A 43 -6.68 -2.70 -11.00
CA LEU A 43 -6.11 -1.38 -11.23
C LEU A 43 -6.93 -0.55 -12.21
N VAL A 44 -7.45 -1.17 -13.27
CA VAL A 44 -8.36 -0.49 -14.20
C VAL A 44 -9.63 -0.03 -13.47
N LEU A 45 -10.25 -0.89 -12.66
CA LEU A 45 -11.43 -0.52 -11.87
C LEU A 45 -11.12 0.59 -10.86
N ALA A 46 -9.97 0.51 -10.18
CA ALA A 46 -9.51 1.55 -9.26
C ALA A 46 -9.26 2.88 -9.98
N GLY A 47 -8.70 2.84 -11.19
CA GLY A 47 -8.51 4.02 -12.05
C GLY A 47 -9.82 4.67 -12.47
N ILE A 48 -10.84 3.87 -12.81
CA ILE A 48 -12.19 4.37 -13.13
C ILE A 48 -12.81 5.06 -11.90
N LEU A 49 -12.74 4.43 -10.72
CA LEU A 49 -13.23 5.03 -9.47
C LEU A 49 -12.45 6.31 -9.09
N GLY A 50 -11.14 6.33 -9.34
CA GLY A 50 -10.31 7.52 -9.19
C GLY A 50 -10.74 8.64 -10.13
N GLY A 51 -11.03 8.33 -11.39
CA GLY A 51 -11.56 9.27 -12.38
C GLY A 51 -12.91 9.86 -11.96
N ILE A 52 -13.84 9.03 -11.48
CA ILE A 52 -15.12 9.48 -10.93
C ILE A 52 -14.89 10.42 -9.74
N SER A 53 -13.98 10.05 -8.83
CA SER A 53 -13.64 10.88 -7.67
C SER A 53 -13.10 12.25 -8.10
N LEU A 54 -12.23 12.29 -9.12
CA LEU A 54 -11.73 13.54 -9.68
C LEU A 54 -12.84 14.41 -10.27
N ILE A 55 -13.81 13.82 -10.98
CA ILE A 55 -14.98 14.55 -11.49
C ILE A 55 -15.79 15.13 -10.33
N CYS A 56 -16.03 14.35 -9.28
CA CYS A 56 -16.72 14.85 -8.09
C CYS A 56 -15.97 16.02 -7.43
N TYR A 57 -14.64 15.93 -7.31
CA TYR A 57 -13.82 17.03 -6.78
C TYR A 57 -13.84 18.26 -7.68
N GLN A 58 -13.84 18.09 -9.00
CA GLN A 58 -13.97 19.21 -9.94
C GLN A 58 -15.31 19.92 -9.80
N VAL A 59 -16.39 19.20 -9.49
CA VAL A 59 -17.72 19.80 -9.25
C VAL A 59 -17.77 20.53 -7.91
N LEU A 60 -17.17 19.96 -6.86
CA LEU A 60 -17.18 20.57 -5.52
C LEU A 60 -16.16 21.72 -5.36
N TYR A 61 -15.04 21.67 -6.08
CA TYR A 61 -13.91 22.60 -5.99
C TYR A 61 -13.37 22.93 -7.40
N PRO A 62 -14.06 23.76 -8.18
CA PRO A 62 -13.81 23.93 -9.62
C PRO A 62 -12.43 24.44 -10.02
N ASN A 63 -11.72 25.12 -9.12
CA ASN A 63 -10.38 25.67 -9.42
C ASN A 63 -9.24 24.78 -8.91
N ALA A 64 -9.50 23.85 -7.98
CA ALA A 64 -8.46 23.10 -7.29
C ALA A 64 -7.69 22.15 -8.21
N LEU A 65 -8.39 21.50 -9.16
CA LEU A 65 -7.75 20.59 -10.11
C LEU A 65 -6.89 21.36 -11.11
N SER A 66 -7.37 22.51 -11.61
CA SER A 66 -6.61 23.33 -12.56
C SER A 66 -5.37 23.93 -11.92
N GLU A 67 -5.46 24.39 -10.66
CA GLU A 67 -4.30 24.86 -9.89
C GLU A 67 -3.29 23.73 -9.71
N LEU A 68 -3.72 22.53 -9.28
CA LEU A 68 -2.83 21.38 -9.11
C LEU A 68 -2.13 20.97 -10.42
N CYS A 69 -2.86 20.95 -11.54
CA CYS A 69 -2.29 20.58 -12.84
C CYS A 69 -1.28 21.62 -13.33
N ASN A 70 -1.61 22.91 -13.27
CA ASN A 70 -0.75 23.97 -13.80
C ASN A 70 0.48 24.22 -12.92
N ASP A 71 0.30 24.26 -11.59
CA ASP A 71 1.34 24.70 -10.67
C ASP A 71 2.23 23.54 -10.21
N CYS A 72 1.70 22.32 -10.15
CA CYS A 72 2.42 21.16 -9.63
C CYS A 72 2.75 20.10 -10.68
N PHE A 73 1.82 19.72 -11.57
CA PHE A 73 2.05 18.59 -12.47
C PHE A 73 2.86 18.97 -13.72
N THR A 74 2.54 20.10 -14.35
CA THR A 74 3.14 20.49 -15.63
C THR A 74 4.66 20.72 -15.53
N PRO A 75 5.20 21.41 -14.51
CA PRO A 75 6.64 21.56 -14.34
C PRO A 75 7.32 20.35 -13.66
N TYR A 76 6.58 19.50 -12.92
CA TYR A 76 7.13 18.41 -12.10
C TYR A 76 6.39 17.08 -12.27
N TYR A 77 6.17 16.65 -13.50
CA TYR A 77 5.44 15.40 -13.81
C TYR A 77 5.97 14.17 -13.05
N MET A 78 7.28 14.13 -12.75
CA MET A 78 7.92 13.06 -11.99
C MET A 78 7.32 12.86 -10.59
N ILE A 79 6.78 13.92 -9.96
CA ILE A 79 6.12 13.86 -8.64
C ILE A 79 4.90 12.93 -8.68
N VAL A 80 4.26 12.78 -9.84
CA VAL A 80 3.11 11.89 -10.02
C VAL A 80 3.54 10.55 -10.61
N THR A 81 4.39 10.57 -11.64
CA THR A 81 4.75 9.35 -12.38
C THR A 81 5.56 8.38 -11.54
N ILE A 82 6.51 8.86 -10.72
CA ILE A 82 7.35 7.97 -9.89
C ILE A 82 6.51 7.24 -8.84
N PRO A 83 5.69 7.90 -8.00
CA PRO A 83 4.81 7.21 -7.07
C PRO A 83 3.83 6.26 -7.74
N ALA A 84 3.30 6.61 -8.92
CA ALA A 84 2.40 5.73 -9.66
C ALA A 84 3.10 4.44 -10.12
N MET A 85 4.33 4.53 -10.63
CA MET A 85 5.13 3.36 -10.99
C MET A 85 5.47 2.50 -9.77
N LEU A 86 5.91 3.13 -8.67
CA LEU A 86 6.22 2.41 -7.42
C LEU A 86 5.00 1.71 -6.85
N LEU A 87 3.83 2.36 -6.88
CA LEU A 87 2.56 1.77 -6.45
C LEU A 87 2.23 0.53 -7.29
N PHE A 88 2.34 0.64 -8.62
CA PHE A 88 2.10 -0.49 -9.53
C PHE A 88 3.03 -1.67 -9.25
N THR A 89 4.34 -1.42 -9.15
CA THR A 89 5.33 -2.45 -8.82
C THR A 89 5.09 -3.05 -7.43
N SER A 90 4.70 -2.24 -6.45
CA SER A 90 4.40 -2.71 -5.10
C SER A 90 3.20 -3.66 -5.08
N LEU A 91 2.16 -3.40 -5.87
CA LEU A 91 0.99 -4.27 -5.95
C LEU A 91 1.34 -5.62 -6.56
N ILE A 92 2.11 -5.66 -7.65
CA ILE A 92 2.55 -6.91 -8.27
C ILE A 92 3.39 -7.73 -7.29
N THR A 93 4.41 -7.11 -6.69
CA THR A 93 5.31 -7.80 -5.75
C THR A 93 4.57 -8.30 -4.51
N ASN A 94 3.64 -7.51 -3.96
CA ASN A 94 2.80 -7.92 -2.83
C ASN A 94 1.92 -9.11 -3.18
N THR A 95 1.30 -9.14 -4.35
CA THR A 95 0.46 -10.26 -4.76
C THR A 95 1.27 -11.53 -5.00
N LEU A 96 2.48 -11.43 -5.57
CA LEU A 96 3.36 -12.58 -5.73
C LEU A 96 3.80 -13.14 -4.38
N ALA A 97 4.19 -12.25 -3.47
CA ALA A 97 4.56 -12.61 -2.10
C ALA A 97 3.36 -13.25 -1.37
N LEU A 98 2.16 -12.70 -1.53
CA LEU A 98 0.92 -13.28 -1.03
C LEU A 98 0.67 -14.66 -1.62
N ALA A 99 0.72 -14.82 -2.95
CA ALA A 99 0.48 -16.08 -3.66
C ALA A 99 1.37 -17.22 -3.13
N GLN A 100 2.62 -16.93 -2.77
CA GLN A 100 3.56 -17.91 -2.26
C GLN A 100 3.52 -18.04 -0.72
N GLY A 101 3.59 -16.94 0.03
CA GLY A 101 3.75 -16.92 1.49
C GLY A 101 2.46 -16.73 2.30
N GLY A 102 1.32 -16.47 1.67
CA GLY A 102 0.02 -16.35 2.33
C GLY A 102 -0.06 -15.15 3.28
N GLY A 103 -0.90 -15.24 4.32
CA GLY A 103 -1.09 -14.16 5.30
C GLY A 103 0.19 -13.75 6.05
N ILE A 104 1.20 -14.62 6.12
CA ILE A 104 2.50 -14.30 6.71
C ILE A 104 3.25 -13.27 5.86
N ALA A 105 3.19 -13.42 4.53
CA ALA A 105 3.84 -12.47 3.61
C ALA A 105 3.34 -11.04 3.82
N VAL A 106 2.05 -10.88 4.15
CA VAL A 106 1.46 -9.56 4.49
C VAL A 106 2.13 -8.94 5.71
N SER A 107 2.45 -9.75 6.72
CA SER A 107 3.11 -9.26 7.93
C SER A 107 4.52 -8.74 7.62
N ILE A 108 5.25 -9.40 6.72
CA ILE A 108 6.57 -8.95 6.24
C ILE A 108 6.43 -7.68 5.38
N ILE A 109 5.45 -7.62 4.47
CA ILE A 109 5.19 -6.44 3.62
C ILE A 109 4.93 -5.20 4.49
N ASN A 110 4.19 -5.35 5.58
CA ASN A 110 3.88 -4.25 6.50
C ASN A 110 5.11 -3.70 7.25
N LEU A 111 6.27 -4.37 7.21
CA LEU A 111 7.53 -3.80 7.69
C LEU A 111 7.98 -2.58 6.87
N ASN A 112 7.38 -2.32 5.70
CA ASN A 112 7.60 -1.11 4.91
C ASN A 112 7.35 0.18 5.70
N MET A 113 6.52 0.15 6.77
CA MET A 113 6.31 1.29 7.67
C MET A 113 7.62 1.81 8.26
N PHE A 114 8.60 0.93 8.51
CA PHE A 114 9.90 1.32 9.05
C PHE A 114 10.73 2.07 8.03
N PHE A 115 10.69 1.64 6.76
CA PHE A 115 11.34 2.34 5.67
C PHE A 115 10.76 3.76 5.53
N THR A 116 9.44 3.91 5.56
CA THR A 116 8.78 5.22 5.49
C THR A 116 9.17 6.14 6.66
N ILE A 117 9.21 5.62 7.89
CA ILE A 117 9.60 6.39 9.08
C ILE A 117 11.07 6.83 9.01
N PHE A 118 11.97 5.93 8.61
CA PHE A 118 13.40 6.21 8.51
C PHE A 118 13.72 7.21 7.39
N VAL A 119 13.16 6.98 6.20
CA VAL A 119 13.33 7.87 5.05
C VAL A 119 12.68 9.22 5.32
N GLY A 120 11.52 9.26 6.00
CA GLY A 120 10.87 10.52 6.38
C GLY A 120 11.73 11.36 7.32
N THR A 121 12.42 10.72 8.26
CA THR A 121 13.39 11.39 9.15
C THR A 121 14.56 11.98 8.37
N LEU A 122 15.10 11.22 7.40
CA LEU A 122 16.26 11.65 6.61
C LEU A 122 15.93 12.74 5.58
N LEU A 123 14.81 12.61 4.87
CA LEU A 123 14.45 13.50 3.75
C LEU A 123 13.64 14.72 4.20
N PHE A 124 12.76 14.56 5.19
CA PHE A 124 11.82 15.61 5.62
C PHE A 124 12.14 16.16 7.02
N GLY A 125 13.14 15.61 7.71
CA GLY A 125 13.54 16.08 9.03
C GLY A 125 12.54 15.76 10.14
N ASP A 126 11.70 14.73 9.94
CA ASP A 126 10.74 14.27 10.94
C ASP A 126 11.45 13.89 12.24
N LYS A 127 10.92 14.35 13.38
CA LYS A 127 11.53 14.06 14.69
C LYS A 127 11.00 12.76 15.26
N ILE A 128 11.90 11.79 15.46
CA ILE A 128 11.62 10.52 16.13
C ILE A 128 12.13 10.56 17.56
N ASN A 129 11.30 10.17 18.53
CA ASN A 129 11.72 9.94 19.91
C ASN A 129 11.92 8.43 20.21
N TYR A 130 12.62 8.12 21.30
CA TYR A 130 12.96 6.76 21.70
C TYR A 130 11.76 5.81 21.90
N ARG A 131 10.58 6.32 22.28
CA ARG A 131 9.34 5.56 22.43
C ARG A 131 8.82 5.05 21.08
N ILE A 132 8.97 5.84 20.01
CA ILE A 132 8.61 5.42 18.66
C ILE A 132 9.53 4.29 18.21
N ILE A 133 10.84 4.44 18.43
CA ILE A 133 11.84 3.39 18.11
C ILE A 133 11.53 2.10 18.88
N LEU A 134 11.22 2.21 20.17
CA LEU A 134 10.88 1.04 21.00
C LEU A 134 9.60 0.35 20.51
N ALA A 135 8.57 1.11 20.14
CA ALA A 135 7.35 0.56 19.54
C ALA A 135 7.64 -0.14 18.20
N MET A 136 8.55 0.41 17.39
CA MET A 136 8.99 -0.21 16.13
C MET A 136 9.69 -1.55 16.39
N ILE A 137 10.61 -1.62 17.36
CA ILE A 137 11.31 -2.86 17.73
C ILE A 137 10.30 -3.93 18.19
N VAL A 138 9.34 -3.56 19.06
CA VAL A 138 8.30 -4.49 19.53
C VAL A 138 7.48 -5.02 18.34
N ALA A 139 7.12 -4.16 17.40
CA ALA A 139 6.38 -4.56 16.20
C ALA A 139 7.18 -5.54 15.31
N VAL A 140 8.48 -5.28 15.09
CA VAL A 140 9.37 -6.21 14.35
C VAL A 140 9.38 -7.57 15.04
N VAL A 141 9.65 -7.62 16.34
CA VAL A 141 9.75 -8.87 17.10
C VAL A 141 8.43 -9.64 17.02
N ALA A 142 7.29 -8.97 17.21
CA ALA A 142 5.97 -9.60 17.11
C ALA A 142 5.72 -10.20 15.71
N ILE A 143 6.04 -9.44 14.65
CA ILE A 143 5.89 -9.91 13.26
C ILE A 143 6.82 -11.09 12.96
N THR A 144 8.08 -11.02 13.40
CA THR A 144 9.07 -12.10 13.20
C THR A 144 8.65 -13.37 13.92
N ILE A 145 8.19 -13.28 15.17
CA ILE A 145 7.70 -14.43 15.93
C ILE A 145 6.46 -15.03 15.25
N GLY A 146 5.48 -14.21 14.86
CA GLY A 146 4.28 -14.71 14.15
C GLY A 146 4.62 -15.37 12.82
N THR A 147 5.59 -14.81 12.10
CA THR A 147 6.13 -15.38 10.84
C THR A 147 6.80 -16.72 11.08
N TYR A 148 7.67 -16.83 12.08
CA TYR A 148 8.36 -18.06 12.44
C TYR A 148 7.39 -19.17 12.87
N GLU A 149 6.46 -18.85 13.76
CA GLU A 149 5.45 -19.81 14.25
C GLU A 149 4.58 -20.33 13.10
N SER A 150 4.16 -19.44 12.21
CA SER A 150 3.34 -19.84 11.07
C SER A 150 4.14 -20.64 10.03
N TYR A 151 5.44 -20.38 9.86
CA TYR A 151 6.32 -21.25 9.07
C TYR A 151 6.44 -22.65 9.69
N ARG A 152 6.68 -22.74 11.00
CA ARG A 152 6.83 -24.01 11.75
C ARG A 152 5.56 -24.87 11.75
N ILE A 153 4.38 -24.26 11.74
CA ILE A 153 3.11 -24.99 11.74
C ILE A 153 2.78 -25.53 10.34
N ASN A 154 3.17 -24.81 9.28
CA ASN A 154 2.74 -25.12 7.91
C ASN A 154 3.81 -25.84 7.06
N ASN A 155 5.03 -26.03 7.57
CA ASN A 155 6.12 -26.80 6.96
C ASN A 155 6.77 -27.71 8.00
#